data_AF-A0A9D6Q1G7-F1
#
_entry.id   AF-A0A9D6Q1G7-F1
#
_cell.length_a   1.000
_cell.length_b   1.000
_cell.length_c   1.000
_cell.angle_alpha   90.00
_cell.angle_beta   90.00
_cell.angle_gamma   90.00
#
_symmetry.space_group_name_H-M   'P 1'
#
loop_
_entity.id
_entity.type
_entity.pdbx_description
1 polymer ?
#
loop_
_entity_poly.entity_id
_entity_poly.type
_entity_poly.pdbx_seq_one_letter_code
_entity_poly.pdbx_strand_id
1 'polypeptide(L)' 'MRGNARRVRVKARRLLRLYSQWHETHREDLQRRCVVLLGEILLVEPRFSLRHEFQKAF' A
#
# COMPACT_ATOMS: atom_id res chain seq x y z
N MET A 1 -4.16 1.32 20.81
CA MET A 1 -3.35 0.82 19.66
C MET A 1 -4.13 0.01 18.61
N ARG A 2 -5.31 -0.58 18.90
CA ARG A 2 -6.11 -1.37 17.92
C ARG A 2 -6.60 -0.61 16.67
N GLY A 3 -6.78 0.71 16.75
CA GLY A 3 -7.26 1.53 15.62
C GLY A 3 -6.24 1.68 14.48
N ASN A 4 -4.95 1.75 14.80
CA ASN A 4 -3.89 1.96 13.81
C ASN A 4 -3.70 0.74 12.91
N ALA A 5 -3.72 -0.47 13.47
CA ALA A 5 -3.62 -1.71 12.71
C ALA A 5 -4.76 -1.87 11.68
N ARG A 6 -6.00 -1.50 12.04
CA ARG A 6 -7.14 -1.54 11.11
C ARG A 6 -6.97 -0.52 9.99
N ARG A 7 -6.53 0.70 10.30
CA ARG A 7 -6.24 1.74 9.31
C ARG A 7 -5.12 1.32 8.35
N VAL A 8 -4.03 0.75 8.86
CA VAL A 8 -2.91 0.23 8.06
C VAL A 8 -3.40 -0.86 7.10
N ARG A 9 -4.20 -1.83 7.57
CA ARG A 9 -4.77 -2.86 6.66
C ARG A 9 -5.63 -2.29 5.54
N VAL A 10 -6.45 -1.27 5.83
CA VAL A 10 -7.28 -0.63 4.79
C VAL A 10 -6.40 0.08 3.77
N LYS A 11 -5.38 0.81 4.22
CA LYS A 11 -4.41 1.47 3.34
C LYS A 11 -3.59 0.46 2.53
N ALA A 12 -3.12 -0.62 3.14
CA ALA A 12 -2.39 -1.70 2.46
C ALA A 12 -3.22 -2.32 1.33
N ARG A 13 -4.49 -2.68 1.58
CA ARG A 13 -5.41 -3.17 0.53
C ARG A 13 -5.65 -2.17 -0.58
N ARG A 14 -5.64 -0.87 -0.28
CA ARG A 14 -5.76 0.19 -1.30
C ARG A 14 -4.46 0.33 -2.09
N LEU A 15 -3.31 0.22 -1.44
CA LEU A 15 -2.00 0.24 -2.07
C LEU A 15 -1.82 -0.92 -3.04
N LEU A 16 -2.19 -2.15 -2.66
CA LEU A 16 -2.12 -3.32 -3.54
C LEU A 16 -2.94 -3.13 -4.83
N ARG A 17 -4.16 -2.58 -4.71
CA ARG A 17 -5.03 -2.30 -5.87
C ARG A 17 -4.44 -1.22 -6.78
N LEU A 18 -3.97 -0.11 -6.20
CA LEU A 18 -3.35 0.97 -6.96
C LEU A 18 -2.06 0.52 -7.64
N TYR A 19 -1.26 -0.30 -6.97
CA TYR A 19 -0.02 -0.83 -7.52
C TYR A 19 -0.29 -1.78 -8.68
N SER A 20 -1.30 -2.65 -8.56
CA SER A 20 -1.70 -3.56 -9.65
C SER A 20 -2.13 -2.74 -10.88
N GLN A 21 -2.96 -1.72 -10.67
CA GLN A 21 -3.39 -0.84 -11.76
C GLN A 21 -2.23 -0.03 -12.37
N TRP A 22 -1.32 0.48 -11.54
CA TRP A 22 -0.11 1.16 -12.01
C TRP A 22 0.78 0.22 -12.82
N HIS A 23 0.94 -1.03 -12.38
CA HIS A 23 1.75 -2.03 -13.06
C HIS A 23 1.19 -2.38 -14.45
N GLU A 24 -0.13 -2.35 -14.62
CA GLU A 24 -0.77 -2.57 -15.92
C GLU A 24 -0.70 -1.33 -16.84
N THR A 25 -0.92 -0.12 -16.30
CA THR A 25 -1.10 1.07 -17.14
C THR A 25 0.13 1.98 -17.21
N HIS A 26 1.13 1.78 -16.36
CA HIS A 26 2.33 2.62 -16.20
C HIS A 26 2.07 4.13 -16.05
N ARG A 27 0.91 4.49 -15.49
CA ARG A 27 0.49 5.88 -15.35
C ARG A 27 1.20 6.55 -14.19
N GLU A 28 1.88 7.67 -14.44
CA GLU A 28 2.62 8.42 -13.40
C GLU A 28 1.72 8.87 -12.23
N ASP A 29 0.45 9.21 -12.49
CA ASP A 29 -0.46 9.66 -11.43
C ASP A 29 -0.74 8.53 -10.41
N LEU A 30 -0.79 7.29 -10.87
CA LEU A 30 -0.94 6.11 -10.00
C LEU A 30 0.35 5.83 -9.24
N GLN A 31 1.52 6.01 -9.86
CA GLN A 31 2.82 5.88 -9.19
C GLN A 31 2.92 6.84 -8.00
N ARG A 32 2.63 8.13 -8.21
CA ARG A 32 2.66 9.15 -7.13
C ARG A 32 1.71 8.78 -6.00
N ARG A 33 0.49 8.34 -6.33
CA ARG A 33 -0.50 7.89 -5.33
C ARG A 33 -0.01 6.68 -4.54
N CYS A 34 0.68 5.72 -5.18
CA CYS A 34 1.27 4.58 -4.51
C CYS A 34 2.34 5.02 -3.50
N VAL A 35 3.25 5.91 -3.91
CA VAL A 35 4.34 6.39 -3.04
C VAL A 35 3.80 7.15 -1.83
N VAL A 36 2.84 8.05 -2.01
CA VAL A 36 2.20 8.79 -0.91
C VAL A 36 1.54 7.81 0.08
N LEU A 37 0.76 6.86 -0.42
CA LEU A 37 0.05 5.91 0.42
C LEU A 37 1.00 4.95 1.15
N LEU A 38 2.12 4.56 0.52
CA LEU A 38 3.18 3.78 1.16
C LEU A 38 3.84 4.57 2.30
N GLY A 39 4.16 5.85 2.08
CA GLY A 39 4.71 6.73 3.10
C GLY A 39 3.78 6.83 4.32
N GLU A 40 2.47 7.02 4.09
CA GLU A 40 1.48 7.06 5.17
C GLU A 40 1.39 5.75 5.97
N ILE A 41 1.65 4.60 5.34
CA ILE A 41 1.70 3.31 6.02
C ILE A 41 2.97 3.19 6.85
N LEU A 42 4.13 3.51 6.27
CA LEU A 42 5.44 3.41 6.92
C LEU A 42 5.57 4.34 8.13
N LEU A 43 4.91 5.50 8.12
CA LEU A 43 4.83 6.39 9.28
C LEU A 43 4.13 5.75 10.49
N VAL A 44 3.23 4.79 10.27
CA VAL A 44 2.46 4.12 11.33
C VAL A 44 3.02 2.73 11.63
N GLU A 45 3.48 2.02 10.61
CA GLU A 45 4.05 0.67 10.69
C GLU A 45 5.35 0.63 9.86
N PRO A 46 6.50 0.99 10.46
CA PRO A 46 7.79 1.03 9.77
C PRO A 46 8.26 -0.33 9.26
N ARG A 47 7.74 -1.44 9.82
CA ARG A 47 8.07 -2.80 9.40
C ARG A 47 7.17 -3.31 8.27
N PHE A 48 6.33 -2.46 7.71
CA PHE A 48 5.45 -2.83 6.60
C PHE A 48 6.26 -3.29 5.38
N SER A 49 5.92 -4.49 4.88
CA SER A 49 6.54 -5.05 3.68
C SER A 49 5.52 -5.21 2.58
N LEU A 50 5.64 -4.38 1.53
CA LEU A 50 4.76 -4.44 0.36
C LEU A 50 4.84 -5.80 -0.32
N ARG A 51 6.05 -6.37 -0.44
CA ARG A 51 6.27 -7.71 -1.02
C ARG A 51 5.51 -8.79 -0.26
N HIS A 52 5.57 -8.76 1.06
CA HIS A 52 4.90 -9.76 1.90
C HIS A 52 3.37 -9.65 1.80
N GLU A 53 2.84 -8.43 1.72
CA GLU A 53 1.40 -8.22 1.50
C GLU A 53 0.93 -8.68 0.12
N PHE A 54 1.77 -8.54 -0.91
CA PHE A 54 1.49 -9.10 -2.24
C PHE A 54 1.44 -10.63 -2.21
N GLN A 55 2.44 -11.29 -1.62
CA GLN A 55 2.50 -12.76 -1.49
C GLN A 55 1.35 -13.37 -0.68
N LYS A 56 0.68 -12.55 0.15
CA LYS A 56 -0.48 -12.98 0.93
C LYS A 56 -1.79 -12.81 0.17
N ALA A 57 -1.83 -11.89 -0.79
CA ALA A 57 -3.03 -11.51 -1.53
C ALA A 57 -3.20 -12.29 -2.84
N PHE A 58 -2.10 -12.82 -3.40
CA PHE A 58 -2.01 -13.56 -4.65
C PHE A 58 -1.13 -14.79 -4.43
#